data_AF-A0A6I3B6V4-F1
#
_entry.id   AF-A0A6I3B6V4-F1
#
_cell.length_a   1.000
_cell.length_b   1.000
_cell.length_c   1.000
_cell.angle_alpha   90.00
_cell.angle_beta   90.00
_cell.angle_gamma   90.00
#
_symmetry.space_group_name_H-M   'P 1'
#
loop_
_entity.id
_entity.type
_entity.pdbx_description
1 polymer ?
#
loop_
_entity_poly.entity_id
_entity_poly.type
_entity_poly.pdbx_seq_one_letter_code
_entity_poly.pdbx_strand_id
1 'polypeptide(L)' 'GIWICKGGEIGVDRNLVNLSGRAVEIRVALHAGTQSATVLTNDLTADYVHENSAYAS' A
#
# COMPACT_ATOMS: atom_id res chain seq x y z
N GLY A 1 1.47 11.69 6.48
CA GLY A 1 2.11 10.43 6.04
C GLY A 1 3.45 10.27 6.73
N ILE A 2 3.96 9.04 6.78
CA ILE A 2 5.26 8.69 7.35
C ILE A 2 6.18 8.27 6.20
N TRP A 3 7.38 8.85 6.12
CA TRP A 3 8.37 8.50 5.10
C TRP A 3 9.26 7.35 5.58
N ILE A 4 8.89 6.13 5.22
CA ILE A 4 9.68 4.92 5.50
C ILE A 4 10.83 4.70 4.51
N CYS A 5 10.79 5.39 3.37
CA CYS A 5 11.83 5.40 2.34
C CYS A 5 11.95 6.82 1.77
N LYS A 6 13.16 7.38 1.71
CA LYS A 6 13.41 8.72 1.18
C LYS A 6 14.67 8.70 0.33
N GLY A 7 14.57 9.15 -0.91
CA GLY A 7 15.72 9.18 -1.82
C GLY A 7 16.31 7.80 -2.17
N GLY A 8 15.54 6.71 -1.98
CA GLY A 8 16.03 5.34 -2.15
C GLY A 8 16.70 4.75 -0.92
N GLU A 9 16.75 5.49 0.20
CA GLU A 9 17.34 5.05 1.46
C GLU A 9 16.26 4.80 2.53
N ILE A 10 16.64 4.08 3.58
CA ILE A 10 15.78 3.81 4.73
C ILE A 10 15.39 5.14 5.40
N GLY A 11 14.09 5.35 5.55
CA GLY A 11 13.53 6.49 6.27
C GLY A 11 13.38 6.21 7.76
N VAL A 12 12.25 6.60 8.33
CA VAL A 12 11.93 6.28 9.74
C VAL A 12 11.42 4.84 9.88
N ASP A 13 11.39 4.33 11.11
CA ASP A 13 10.87 2.98 11.40
C ASP A 13 9.42 2.82 10.89
N ARG A 14 9.19 1.72 10.15
CA ARG A 14 7.87 1.33 9.64
C ARG A 14 6.84 1.09 10.73
N ASN A 15 7.26 0.77 11.96
CA ASN A 15 6.37 0.55 13.09
C ASN A 15 5.64 1.84 13.53
N LEU A 16 6.11 3.01 13.07
CA LEU A 16 5.45 4.30 13.30
C LEU A 16 4.26 4.53 12.35
N VAL A 17 4.06 3.67 11.35
CA VAL A 17 2.94 3.76 10.40
C VAL A 17 1.70 3.10 11.00
N ASN A 18 0.62 3.86 11.16
CA ASN A 18 -0.69 3.31 11.54
C ASN A 18 -1.53 2.99 10.28
N LEU A 19 -1.78 1.70 10.04
CA LEU A 19 -2.58 1.19 8.92
C LEU A 19 -3.97 0.66 9.34
N SER A 20 -4.39 0.89 10.59
CA SER A 20 -5.68 0.39 11.10
C SER A 20 -6.92 1.10 10.52
N GLY A 21 -6.73 2.19 9.79
CA GLY A 21 -7.82 2.94 9.17
C GLY A 21 -8.40 2.24 7.93
N ARG A 22 -9.70 2.45 7.66
CA ARG A 22 -10.38 1.93 6.47
C ARG A 22 -9.75 2.39 5.14
N ALA A 23 -9.25 3.62 5.11
CA ALA A 23 -8.58 4.18 3.94
C ALA A 23 -7.09 4.31 4.22
N VAL A 24 -6.28 3.65 3.40
CA VAL A 24 -4.82 3.71 3.44
C VAL A 24 -4.34 4.38 2.17
N GLU A 25 -3.44 5.35 2.32
CA GLU A 25 -2.81 6.04 1.20
C GLU A 25 -1.31 5.71 1.16
N ILE A 26 -0.84 5.22 0.01
CA ILE A 26 0.58 4.99 -0.24
C ILE A 26 1.02 5.95 -1.35
N ARG A 27 2.01 6.79 -1.05
CA ARG A 27 2.60 7.72 -2.01
C ARG A 27 4.03 7.32 -2.32
N VAL A 28 4.35 7.23 -3.60
CA VAL A 28 5.71 6.90 -4.09
C VAL A 28 6.17 8.01 -5.03
N ALA A 29 7.29 8.66 -4.68
CA ALA A 29 7.92 9.67 -5.51
C ALA A 29 9.12 9.05 -6.24
N LEU A 30 8.99 8.86 -7.56
CA LEU A 30 10.05 8.25 -8.39
C LEU A 30 11.18 9.21 -8.74
N HIS A 31 10.98 10.53 -8.57
CA HIS A 31 11.94 11.57 -8.97
C HIS A 31 12.44 11.49 -10.43
N ALA A 32 11.63 10.93 -11.33
CA ALA A 32 11.96 10.70 -12.74
C ALA A 32 11.19 11.60 -13.72
N GLY A 33 10.57 12.68 -13.24
CA GLY A 33 9.72 13.57 -14.03
C GLY A 33 8.59 14.20 -13.21
N THR A 34 7.60 14.77 -13.88
CA THR A 34 6.43 15.44 -13.27
C THR A 34 5.13 14.65 -13.42
N GLN A 35 5.16 13.53 -14.13
CA GLN A 35 4.01 12.67 -14.35
C GLN A 35 3.56 12.01 -13.05
N SER A 36 2.24 11.83 -12.90
CA SER A 36 1.63 11.17 -11.76
C SER A 36 0.43 10.33 -12.19
N ALA A 37 0.13 9.30 -11.40
CA ALA A 37 -1.05 8.45 -11.55
C ALA A 37 -1.55 8.03 -10.16
N THR A 38 -2.85 7.73 -10.06
CA THR A 38 -3.47 7.19 -8.84
C THR A 38 -4.17 5.88 -9.21
N VAL A 39 -3.92 4.85 -8.41
CA VAL A 39 -4.57 3.54 -8.54
C VAL A 39 -5.35 3.27 -7.25
N LEU A 40 -6.62 2.90 -7.39
CA LEU A 40 -7.45 2.44 -6.28
C LEU A 40 -7.37 0.92 -6.21
N THR A 41 -7.13 0.39 -5.02
CA THR A 41 -7.07 -1.04 -4.74
C THR A 41 -7.53 -1.30 -3.31
N ASN A 42 -7.79 -2.56 -2.98
CA ASN A 42 -8.10 -3.02 -1.64
C ASN A 42 -7.03 -4.00 -1.13
N ASP A 43 -7.10 -4.32 0.15
CA ASP A 43 -6.30 -5.33 0.82
C ASP A 43 -6.75 -6.76 0.48
N LEU A 44 -5.82 -7.70 0.63
CA LEU A 44 -6.10 -9.12 0.48
C LEU A 44 -6.46 -9.72 1.84
N THR A 45 -7.73 -10.12 1.99
CA THR A 45 -8.25 -10.70 3.23
C THR A 45 -8.39 -12.22 3.14
N ALA A 46 -8.46 -12.89 4.29
CA ALA A 46 -8.77 -14.33 4.34
C ALA A 46 -10.16 -14.63 3.75
N ASP A 47 -11.13 -13.74 3.99
CA ASP A 47 -12.49 -13.88 3.46
C ASP A 47 -12.51 -13.81 1.94
N TYR A 48 -11.74 -12.88 1.34
CA TYR A 48 -11.59 -12.80 -0.12
C TYR A 48 -11.04 -14.11 -0.71
N VAL A 49 -10.06 -14.73 -0.03
CA VAL A 49 -9.51 -16.02 -0.44
C VAL A 49 -10.56 -17.14 -0.29
N HIS A 50 -11.29 -17.18 0.82
CA HIS A 50 -12.31 -18.19 1.06
C HIS A 50 -13.44 -18.12 0.01
N GLU A 51 -13.94 -16.93 -0.29
CA GLU A 51 -14.98 -16.68 -1.28
C GLU A 51 -14.58 -17.16 -2.68
N ASN A 52 -13.34 -16.88 -3.12
CA ASN A 52 -12.89 -17.26 -4.46
C ASN A 52 -12.36 -18.70 -4.55
N SER A 53 -11.92 -19.30 -3.42
CA SER A 53 -11.46 -20.70 -3.37
C SER A 53 -12.60 -21.71 -3.35
N ALA A 54 -13.79 -21.33 -2.86
CA ALA A 54 -14.97 -22.19 -2.84
C ALA A 54 -15.55 -22.47 -4.25
N TYR A 55 -15.15 -21.69 -5.25
CA TYR A 55 -15.57 -21.87 -6.66
C TYR A 55 -14.46 -22.44 -7.55
N ALA A 56 -13.37 -22.96 -6.97
CA ALA A 56 -12.39 -23.75 -7.70
C ALA A 56 -12.79 -25.25 -7.75
N SER A 57 -13.98 -25.54 -8.27
CA SER A 57 -14.39 -26.81 -8.89
C SER A 57 -15.73 -26.64 -9.60
#